data_AF-A0AAJ6EEH9-F1
#
_entry.id   AF-A0AAJ6EEH9-F1
#
_cell.length_a   1.000
_cell.length_b   1.000
_cell.length_c   1.000
_cell.angle_alpha   90.00
_cell.angle_beta   90.00
_cell.angle_gamma   90.00
#
_symmetry.space_group_name_H-M   'P 1'
#
loop_
_entity.id
_entity.type
_entity.pdbx_description
1 polymer ?
#
loop_
_entity_poly.entity_id
_entity_poly.type
_entity_poly.pdbx_seq_one_letter_code
_entity_poly.pdbx_strand_id
1 'polypeptide(L)'
;MRVVVDQDLCGTSGQCVLTLPGTFRQREPDGVAEVCGATVPQALHAAVRLAASQCPVAAIRVIRSEAGGDERASADTAPSPAEAERHAARDQRNPGGHHGTV
;
A
#
# COMPACT_ATOMS: atom_id res chain seq x y z
N MET A 1 -4.06 -6.03 9.98
CA MET A 1 -5.04 -4.93 10.04
C MET A 1 -6.33 -5.43 9.43
N ARG A 2 -7.46 -5.13 10.08
CA ARG A 2 -8.80 -5.43 9.58
C ARG A 2 -9.52 -4.12 9.27
N VAL A 3 -10.34 -4.12 8.23
CA VAL A 3 -11.17 -2.97 7.87
C VAL A 3 -12.63 -3.40 7.85
N VAL A 4 -13.51 -2.51 8.28
CA VAL A 4 -14.95 -2.74 8.35
C VAL A 4 -15.66 -1.51 7.77
N VAL A 5 -16.69 -1.73 6.98
CA VAL A 5 -17.60 -0.66 6.54
C VAL A 5 -18.87 -0.75 7.37
N ASP A 6 -19.24 0.38 7.97
CA ASP A 6 -20.51 0.60 8.63
C ASP A 6 -21.57 0.90 7.55
N GLN A 7 -22.46 -0.07 7.33
CA GLN A 7 -23.45 0.01 6.25
C GLN A 7 -24.55 1.03 6.54
N ASP A 8 -24.87 1.25 7.82
CA ASP A 8 -25.90 2.22 8.24
C ASP A 8 -25.42 3.67 8.07
N LEU A 9 -24.10 3.89 8.19
CA LEU A 9 -23.48 5.20 7.95
C LEU A 9 -23.09 5.43 6.49
N CYS A 10 -23.14 4.41 5.63
CA CYS A 10 -22.59 4.51 4.28
C CYS A 10 -23.41 5.46 3.39
N GLY A 11 -22.85 6.62 3.06
CA GLY A 11 -23.46 7.61 2.16
C GLY A 11 -23.24 7.36 0.66
N THR A 12 -22.94 6.12 0.26
CA THR A 12 -22.84 5.63 -1.13
C THR A 12 -21.98 6.47 -2.10
N SER A 13 -20.99 7.21 -1.59
CA SER A 13 -20.17 8.16 -2.37
C SER A 13 -19.15 7.53 -3.32
N GLY A 14 -18.91 6.23 -3.24
CA GLY A 14 -17.98 5.48 -4.11
C GLY A 14 -16.48 5.77 -3.91
N GLN A 15 -16.11 6.72 -3.04
CA GLN A 15 -14.70 7.15 -2.86
C GLN A 15 -13.75 6.02 -2.45
N CYS A 16 -14.25 5.07 -1.65
CA CYS A 16 -13.49 3.90 -1.22
C CYS A 16 -13.14 2.95 -2.38
N VAL A 17 -14.08 2.72 -3.29
CA VAL A 17 -13.89 1.84 -4.46
C VAL A 17 -12.98 2.51 -5.49
N LEU A 18 -13.11 3.83 -5.69
CA LEU A 18 -12.20 4.59 -6.56
C LEU A 18 -10.76 4.56 -6.05
N THR A 19 -10.57 4.61 -4.73
CA THR A 19 -9.24 4.56 -4.11
C THR A 19 -8.66 3.14 -4.12
N LEU A 20 -9.47 2.13 -3.78
CA LEU A 20 -9.00 0.76 -3.62
C LEU A 20 -10.01 -0.29 -4.13
N PRO A 21 -10.17 -0.43 -5.46
CA PRO A 21 -11.19 -1.32 -6.04
C PRO A 21 -10.94 -2.81 -5.75
N GLY A 22 -9.69 -3.18 -5.41
CA GLY A 22 -9.34 -4.55 -5.00
C GLY A 22 -9.69 -4.89 -3.55
N THR A 23 -10.04 -3.92 -2.71
CA THR A 23 -10.38 -4.14 -1.29
C THR A 23 -11.80 -3.68 -0.96
N PHE A 24 -12.29 -2.63 -1.62
CA PHE A 24 -13.66 -2.16 -1.47
C PHE A 24 -14.44 -2.44 -2.75
N ARG A 25 -15.68 -2.88 -2.57
CA ARG A 25 -16.67 -3.02 -3.62
C ARG A 25 -17.89 -2.21 -3.25
N GLN A 26 -18.55 -1.67 -4.26
CA GLN A 26 -19.87 -1.08 -4.10
C GLN A 26 -20.89 -2.12 -4.52
N ARG A 27 -21.84 -2.43 -3.63
CA ARG A 27 -22.95 -3.34 -3.91
C ARG A 27 -23.86 -2.72 -4.96
N GLU A 28 -24.14 -3.46 -6.03
CA GLU A 28 -24.92 -2.97 -7.17
C GLU A 28 -26.35 -2.54 -6.84
N PRO A 29 -27.16 -3.30 -6.06
CA PRO A 29 -28.57 -2.96 -5.85
C PRO A 29 -28.83 -1.65 -5.08
N ASP A 30 -27.92 -1.20 -4.23
CA ASP A 30 -28.15 -0.07 -3.33
C ASP A 30 -26.92 0.82 -3.08
N GLY A 31 -25.80 0.53 -3.72
CA GLY A 31 -24.63 1.40 -3.70
C GLY A 31 -23.86 1.39 -2.38
N VAL A 32 -24.18 0.49 -1.45
CA VAL A 32 -23.49 0.40 -0.15
C VAL A 32 -22.10 -0.23 -0.34
N ALA A 33 -21.10 0.32 0.32
CA ALA A 33 -19.74 -0.21 0.24
C ALA A 33 -19.55 -1.47 1.11
N GLU A 34 -18.79 -2.42 0.60
CA GLU A 34 -18.44 -3.69 1.22
C GLU A 34 -16.93 -3.94 1.09
N VAL A 35 -16.40 -4.78 1.98
CA VAL A 35 -14.97 -5.16 1.98
C VAL A 35 -14.81 -6.54 1.33
N CYS A 36 -13.99 -6.63 0.28
CA CYS A 36 -13.75 -7.87 -0.48
C CYS A 36 -12.83 -8.89 0.21
N GLY A 37 -12.34 -8.63 1.42
CA GLY A 37 -11.42 -9.53 2.12
C GLY A 37 -11.28 -9.22 3.61
N ALA A 38 -11.12 -10.27 4.43
CA ALA A 38 -11.08 -10.15 5.88
C ALA A 38 -9.75 -9.53 6.41
N THR A 39 -8.64 -9.74 5.68
CA THR A 39 -7.30 -9.32 6.10
C THR A 39 -6.66 -8.44 5.04
N VAL A 40 -6.21 -7.25 5.45
CA VAL A 40 -5.53 -6.30 4.57
C VAL A 40 -4.01 -6.55 4.62
N PRO A 41 -3.35 -6.85 3.48
CA PRO A 41 -1.90 -7.01 3.43
C PRO A 41 -1.17 -5.69 3.73
N GLN A 42 0.04 -5.77 4.28
CA GLN A 42 0.78 -4.60 4.76
C GLN A 42 1.00 -3.54 3.67
N ALA A 43 1.24 -3.97 2.42
CA ALA A 43 1.38 -3.09 1.27
C ALA A 43 0.17 -2.17 1.04
N LEU A 44 -1.04 -2.61 1.45
CA LEU A 44 -2.28 -1.86 1.29
C LEU A 44 -2.67 -1.05 2.54
N HIS A 45 -1.93 -1.12 3.65
CA HIS A 45 -2.31 -0.42 4.89
C HIS A 45 -2.37 1.09 4.72
N ALA A 46 -1.40 1.69 4.03
CA ALA A 46 -1.39 3.13 3.76
C ALA A 46 -2.60 3.54 2.90
N ALA A 47 -2.90 2.75 1.87
CA ALA A 47 -3.97 3.06 0.94
C ALA A 47 -5.37 2.81 1.53
N VAL A 48 -5.54 1.83 2.43
CA VAL A 48 -6.78 1.67 3.21
C VAL A 48 -6.99 2.83 4.17
N ARG A 49 -5.94 3.34 4.82
CA ARG A 49 -6.05 4.54 5.65
C ARG A 49 -6.45 5.76 4.84
N LEU A 50 -5.92 5.89 3.62
CA LEU A 50 -6.29 6.96 2.69
C LEU A 50 -7.76 6.85 2.25
N ALA A 51 -8.23 5.65 1.93
CA ALA A 51 -9.64 5.40 1.60
C ALA A 51 -10.56 5.78 2.78
N ALA A 52 -10.16 5.42 4.01
CA ALA A 52 -10.89 5.80 5.21
C ALA A 52 -10.95 7.32 5.42
N SER A 53 -9.85 8.05 5.21
CA SER A 53 -9.82 9.51 5.35
C SER A 53 -10.63 10.26 4.28
N GLN A 54 -10.87 9.65 3.13
CA GLN A 54 -11.69 10.23 2.05
C GLN A 54 -13.19 9.94 2.24
N CYS A 55 -13.57 9.14 3.23
CA CYS A 55 -14.97 8.86 3.51
C CYS A 55 -15.63 10.10 4.15
N PRO A 56 -16.62 10.74 3.50
CA PRO A 56 -17.22 11.98 3.98
C PRO A 56 -18.03 11.79 5.28
N VAL A 57 -18.47 10.56 5.53
CA VAL A 57 -19.35 10.17 6.64
C VAL A 57 -18.64 9.27 7.65
N ALA A 58 -17.32 9.07 7.50
CA ALA A 58 -16.51 8.22 8.37
C ALA A 58 -17.05 6.78 8.56
N ALA A 59 -17.71 6.21 7.54
CA ALA A 59 -18.27 4.85 7.58
C ALA A 59 -17.19 3.74 7.60
N ILE A 60 -15.91 4.06 7.32
CA ILE A 60 -14.83 3.07 7.21
C ILE A 60 -14.04 3.03 8.51
N ARG A 61 -14.08 1.89 9.21
CA ARG A 61 -13.36 1.67 10.47
C ARG A 61 -12.14 0.80 10.27
N VAL A 62 -10.99 1.29 10.71
CA VAL A 62 -9.70 0.58 10.68
C VAL A 62 -9.40 0.01 12.06
N ILE A 63 -9.29 -1.32 12.14
CA ILE A 63 -9.00 -2.04 13.38
C ILE A 63 -7.56 -2.54 13.30
N ARG A 64 -6.72 -2.05 14.22
CA ARG A 64 -5.38 -2.61 14.43
C ARG A 64 -5.55 -4.04 14.95
N SER A 65 -4.91 -4.99 14.28
CA SER A 65 -4.85 -6.36 14.76
C SER A 65 -3.54 -6.47 15.50
N GLU A 66 -3.56 -6.76 16.80
CA GLU A 66 -2.35 -7.05 17.57
C GLU A 66 -1.69 -8.28 16.93
N ALA A 67 -0.41 -8.15 16.58
CA ALA A 67 0.29 -9.07 15.68
C ALA A 67 0.65 -10.41 16.36
N GLY A 68 0.23 -11.52 15.74
CA GLY A 68 0.97 -12.79 15.83
C GLY A 68 1.90 -12.88 14.62
N GLY A 69 3.21 -12.94 14.88
CA GLY A 69 4.26 -12.87 13.87
C GLY A 69 4.61 -14.19 13.18
N ASP A 70 5.57 -14.04 12.27
CA ASP A 70 6.33 -15.04 11.50
C ASP A 70 5.75 -15.49 10.15
N GLU A 71 6.20 -14.83 9.09
CA GLU A 71 6.66 -15.50 7.85
C GLU A 71 7.53 -14.50 7.08
N ARG A 72 8.83 -14.80 6.98
CA ARG A 72 9.78 -14.09 6.10
C ARG A 72 9.37 -14.32 4.64
N ALA A 73 8.52 -13.46 4.09
CA ALA A 73 8.28 -13.39 2.65
C ALA A 73 8.78 -12.05 2.12
N SER A 74 10.06 -12.05 1.76
CA SER A 74 10.66 -11.07 0.85
C SER A 74 9.89 -11.08 -0.47
N ALA A 75 9.24 -9.97 -0.81
CA ALA A 75 8.83 -9.67 -2.18
C ALA A 75 8.79 -8.14 -2.37
N ASP A 76 9.84 -7.67 -3.04
CA ASP A 76 9.81 -6.60 -4.03
C ASP A 76 9.09 -5.29 -3.61
N THR A 77 9.78 -4.49 -2.82
CA THR A 77 9.50 -3.05 -2.78
C THR A 77 9.91 -2.47 -4.13
N ALA A 78 8.95 -2.26 -5.01
CA ALA A 78 9.14 -1.51 -6.26
C ALA A 78 9.87 -0.18 -5.97
N PRO A 79 10.98 0.13 -6.66
CA PRO A 79 11.67 1.38 -6.45
C PRO A 79 10.82 2.55 -6.95
N SER A 80 10.74 3.60 -6.14
CA SER A 80 10.15 4.87 -6.55
C SER A 80 10.96 5.45 -7.73
N PRO A 81 10.34 6.07 -8.75
CA PRO A 81 11.02 6.51 -9.98
C PRO A 81 12.13 7.56 -9.79
N ALA A 82 12.38 8.02 -8.55
CA ALA A 82 13.41 9.00 -8.23
C ALA A 82 14.81 8.40 -7.90
N GLU A 83 14.97 7.07 -7.82
CA GLU A 83 16.24 6.46 -7.39
C GLU A 83 17.15 5.94 -8.52
N ALA A 84 16.64 5.88 -9.76
CA ALA A 84 17.39 5.43 -10.93
C ALA A 84 18.57 6.36 -11.30
N GLU A 85 18.48 7.64 -10.95
CA GLU A 85 19.47 8.63 -11.41
C GLU A 85 20.76 8.68 -10.56
N ARG A 86 20.78 8.05 -9.37
CA ARG A 86 21.98 8.08 -8.50
C ARG A 86 22.96 6.93 -8.72
N HIS A 87 22.57 5.85 -9.40
CA HIS A 87 23.40 4.65 -9.53
C HIS A 87 24.41 4.70 -10.68
N ALA A 88 24.21 5.54 -11.69
CA ALA A 88 25.11 5.62 -12.85
C ALA A 88 26.45 6.36 -12.57
N ALA A 89 26.54 7.15 -11.50
CA ALA A 89 27.67 8.05 -11.28
C ALA A 89 28.79 7.51 -10.37
N ARG A 90 28.69 6.28 -9.83
CA ARG A 90 29.67 5.75 -8.87
C ARG A 90 30.64 4.70 -9.42
N ASP A 91 30.45 4.22 -10.64
CA ASP A 91 31.25 3.12 -11.24
C ASP A 91 32.40 3.61 -12.15
N GLN A 92 32.96 4.79 -11.89
CA GLN A 92 34.14 5.28 -12.62
C GLN A 92 35.21 5.79 -11.65
N ARG A 93 35.79 4.87 -10.90
CA ARG A 93 37.12 5.03 -10.28
C ARG A 93 37.92 3.77 -10.53
N ASN A 94 38.69 3.78 -11.62
CA ASN A 94 39.72 2.78 -11.90
C ASN A 94 41.05 3.24 -11.25
N PRO A 95 41.66 2.47 -10.33
CA PRO A 95 43.04 2.66 -9.92
C PRO A 95 43.90 1.52 -10.49
N GLY A 96 44.51 1.74 -11.65
CA GLY A 96 45.45 0.81 -12.28
C GLY A 96 46.88 1.33 -12.17
N GLY A 97 47.58 0.95 -11.08
CA GLY A 97 48.97 1.29 -10.83
C GLY A 97 49.95 0.63 -11.81
N HIS A 98 51.02 1.35 -12.15
CA HIS A 98 52.18 0.81 -12.83
C HIS A 98 53.25 0.44 -11.79
N HIS A 99 53.65 -0.82 -11.82
CA HIS A 99 54.65 -1.48 -10.98
C HIS A 99 56.06 -1.06 -11.44
N GLY A 100 56.93 -0.58 -10.53
CA GLY A 100 58.36 -0.38 -10.79
C GLY A 100 59.11 -1.71 -10.94
N THR A 101 60.24 -1.84 -11.64
CA THR A 101 61.65 -1.79 -11.18
C THR A 101 62.39 -2.63 -12.26
N VAL A 102 63.55 -2.32 -12.86
CA VAL A 102 64.93 -2.06 -12.41
C VAL A 102 65.71 -1.35 -13.51
#